data_AF-A0A6G3LJ87-F1
#
_entry.id   AF-A0A6G3LJ87-F1
#
_cell.length_a   1.000
_cell.length_b   1.000
_cell.length_c   1.000
_cell.angle_alpha   90.00
_cell.angle_beta   90.00
_cell.angle_gamma   90.00
#
_symmetry.space_group_name_H-M   'P 1'
#
loop_
_entity.id
_entity.type
_entity.pdbx_description
1 polymer ?
#
loop_
_entity_poly.entity_id
_entity_poly.type
_entity_poly.pdbx_seq_one_letter_code
_entity_poly.pdbx_strand_id
1 'polypeptide(L)'
;MESVERRSFVFSLGFHEDFVIRRLSRLAARVGEDIVLFTGSPVVAGTRRAHASLIEYCTRVGLNTPRLVELPLSDSSLAVSRARSVINGLYEPIIADLGGGM
;
A
#
# COMPACT_ATOMS: atom_id res chain seq x y z
N MET A 1 22.89 17.15 -7.07
CA MET A 1 21.71 16.27 -7.23
C MET A 1 21.08 16.19 -5.86
N GLU A 2 20.08 17.03 -5.57
CA GLU A 2 19.38 16.98 -4.29
C GLU A 2 18.81 15.58 -4.10
N SER A 3 19.14 14.97 -2.97
CA SER A 3 18.51 13.73 -2.52
C SER A 3 17.03 14.02 -2.40
N VAL A 4 16.23 13.56 -3.37
CA VAL A 4 14.78 13.62 -3.22
C VAL A 4 14.45 12.79 -1.99
N GLU A 5 13.98 13.44 -0.93
CA GLU A 5 13.52 12.78 0.29
C GLU A 5 12.43 11.78 -0.12
N ARG A 6 12.78 10.49 -0.15
CA ARG A 6 11.88 9.43 -0.59
C ARG A 6 11.02 9.03 0.59
N ARG A 7 9.71 9.07 0.40
CA ARG A 7 8.72 8.62 1.39
C ARG A 7 8.20 7.26 0.97
N SER A 8 7.61 6.54 1.92
CA SER A 8 6.87 5.31 1.63
C SER A 8 5.43 5.45 2.10
N PHE A 9 4.51 4.90 1.32
CA PHE A 9 3.09 4.87 1.64
C PHE A 9 2.66 3.47 2.04
N VAL A 10 1.92 3.38 3.13
CA VAL A 10 1.39 2.12 3.66
C VAL A 10 -0.11 2.25 3.85
N PHE A 11 -0.87 1.31 3.31
CA PHE A 11 -2.32 1.27 3.41
C PHE A 11 -2.80 -0.11 3.83
N SER A 12 -3.96 -0.18 4.49
CA SER A 12 -4.76 -1.42 4.48
C SER A 12 -5.75 -1.39 3.32
N LEU A 13 -5.97 -2.49 2.60
CA LEU A 13 -6.87 -2.55 1.44
C LEU A 13 -7.97 -3.59 1.62
N GLY A 14 -9.22 -3.11 1.63
CA GLY A 14 -10.44 -3.89 1.50
C GLY A 14 -10.93 -3.93 0.05
N PHE A 15 -12.14 -3.43 -0.19
CA PHE A 15 -12.84 -3.55 -1.49
C PHE A 15 -12.84 -2.30 -2.36
N HIS A 16 -12.30 -1.19 -1.85
CA HIS A 16 -12.33 0.11 -2.51
C HIS A 16 -10.97 0.79 -2.38
N GLU A 17 -10.38 1.16 -3.51
CA GLU A 17 -9.08 1.82 -3.62
C GLU A 17 -9.18 3.35 -3.61
N ASP A 18 -10.38 3.92 -3.69
CA ASP A 18 -10.58 5.37 -3.85
C ASP A 18 -9.89 6.18 -2.75
N PHE A 19 -9.85 5.67 -1.52
CA PHE A 19 -9.19 6.36 -0.42
C PHE A 19 -7.66 6.39 -0.61
N VAL A 20 -7.06 5.32 -1.15
CA VAL A 20 -5.63 5.27 -1.50
C VAL A 20 -5.35 6.30 -2.59
N ILE A 21 -6.14 6.32 -3.66
CA ILE A 21 -6.00 7.27 -4.78
C ILE A 21 -6.09 8.70 -4.27
N ARG A 22 -7.12 9.02 -3.47
CA ARG A 22 -7.28 10.36 -2.88
C ARG A 22 -6.08 10.74 -2.02
N ARG A 23 -5.53 9.80 -1.24
CA ARG A 23 -4.39 10.06 -0.37
C ARG A 23 -3.12 10.32 -1.17
N LEU A 24 -2.81 9.47 -2.15
CA LEU A 24 -1.64 9.61 -3.03
C LEU A 24 -1.71 10.93 -3.81
N SER A 25 -2.87 11.26 -4.37
CA SER A 25 -3.08 12.52 -5.09
C SER A 25 -2.93 13.74 -4.18
N ARG A 26 -3.58 13.75 -3.01
CA ARG A 26 -3.52 14.88 -2.06
C ARG A 26 -2.11 15.15 -1.55
N LEU A 27 -1.29 14.10 -1.40
CA LEU A 27 0.07 14.20 -0.89
C LEU A 27 1.14 14.32 -1.99
N ALA A 28 0.69 14.49 -3.24
CA ALA A 28 1.54 14.58 -4.42
C ALA A 28 2.61 13.48 -4.43
N ALA A 29 2.16 12.22 -4.36
CA ALA A 29 3.04 11.07 -4.49
C ALA A 29 3.86 11.17 -5.78
N ARG A 30 5.11 10.71 -5.74
CA ARG A 30 6.11 10.86 -6.79
C ARG A 30 6.60 9.50 -7.29
N VAL A 31 7.13 9.50 -8.50
CA VAL A 31 7.84 8.34 -9.05
C VAL A 31 8.98 7.93 -8.10
N GLY A 32 9.15 6.63 -7.89
CA GLY A 32 10.18 6.10 -6.99
C GLY A 32 9.81 6.02 -5.51
N GLU A 33 8.64 6.53 -5.09
CA GLU A 33 8.13 6.33 -3.72
C GLU A 33 7.43 4.95 -3.61
N ASP A 34 7.67 4.23 -2.51
CA ASP A 34 7.08 2.90 -2.32
C ASP A 34 5.59 3.01 -1.96
N ILE A 35 4.78 2.10 -2.49
CA ILE A 35 3.35 1.98 -2.15
C ILE A 35 3.09 0.53 -1.74
N VAL A 36 2.79 0.32 -0.47
CA VAL A 36 2.51 -1.00 0.12
C VAL A 36 1.07 -1.04 0.61
N LEU A 37 0.39 -2.14 0.30
CA LEU A 37 -0.97 -2.43 0.71
C LEU A 37 -0.97 -3.71 1.53
N PHE A 38 -1.62 -3.72 2.68
CA PHE A 38 -1.87 -4.92 3.47
C PHE A 38 -3.32 -5.36 3.34
N THR A 39 -3.55 -6.67 3.24
CA THR A 39 -4.89 -7.27 3.23
C THR A 39 -4.87 -8.65 3.87
N GLY A 40 -6.03 -9.15 4.28
CA GLY A 40 -6.19 -10.49 4.80
C GLY A 40 -5.93 -11.59 3.77
N SER A 41 -5.30 -12.67 4.22
CA SER A 41 -5.15 -13.93 3.48
C SER A 41 -6.36 -14.84 3.73
N PRO A 42 -6.93 -15.49 2.70
CA PRO A 42 -6.62 -15.33 1.27
C PRO A 42 -7.23 -14.05 0.69
N VAL A 43 -6.56 -13.45 -0.31
CA VAL A 43 -7.18 -12.31 -1.02
C VAL A 43 -8.53 -12.73 -1.61
N VAL A 44 -9.55 -11.92 -1.39
CA VAL A 44 -10.90 -12.13 -1.93
C VAL A 44 -11.10 -11.34 -3.24
N ALA A 45 -12.13 -11.70 -4.00
CA ALA A 45 -12.34 -11.15 -5.36
C ALA A 45 -12.51 -9.62 -5.36
N GLY A 46 -13.14 -9.05 -4.33
CA GLY A 46 -13.30 -7.60 -4.21
C GLY A 46 -11.96 -6.88 -4.06
N THR A 47 -11.09 -7.36 -3.18
CA THR A 47 -9.74 -6.81 -2.97
C THR A 47 -8.87 -6.96 -4.21
N ARG A 48 -8.96 -8.09 -4.93
CA ARG A 48 -8.26 -8.26 -6.22
C ARG A 48 -8.66 -7.19 -7.24
N ARG A 49 -9.95 -6.86 -7.33
CA ARG A 49 -10.43 -5.81 -8.24
C ARG A 49 -9.95 -4.43 -7.82
N ALA A 50 -10.03 -4.10 -6.53
CA ALA A 50 -9.54 -2.83 -6.00
C ALA A 50 -8.03 -2.66 -6.25
N HIS A 51 -7.25 -3.72 -6.03
CA HIS A 51 -5.81 -3.71 -6.30
C HIS A 51 -5.51 -3.53 -7.79
N ALA A 52 -6.22 -4.22 -8.69
CA ALA A 52 -6.06 -4.06 -10.13
C ALA A 52 -6.38 -2.63 -10.59
N SER A 53 -7.50 -2.06 -10.12
CA SER A 53 -7.87 -0.66 -10.39
C SER A 53 -6.79 0.33 -9.91
N LEU A 54 -6.22 0.09 -8.72
CA LEU A 54 -5.14 0.92 -8.20
C LEU A 54 -3.84 0.80 -9.01
N ILE A 55 -3.52 -0.39 -9.53
CA ILE A 55 -2.38 -0.58 -10.45
C ILE A 55 -2.59 0.24 -11.73
N GLU A 56 -3.79 0.19 -12.31
CA GLU A 56 -4.13 0.96 -13.51
C GLU A 56 -4.00 2.46 -13.27
N TYR A 57 -4.48 2.95 -12.12
CA TYR A 57 -4.28 4.33 -11.70
C TYR A 57 -2.80 4.69 -11.61
N CYS A 58 -2.01 3.93 -10.82
CA CYS A 58 -0.60 4.23 -10.59
C CYS A 58 0.20 4.24 -11.90
N THR A 59 -0.06 3.27 -12.78
CA THR A 59 0.54 3.19 -14.11
C THR A 59 0.24 4.45 -14.93
N ARG A 60 -1.03 4.87 -14.98
CA ARG A 60 -1.47 6.04 -15.73
C ARG A 60 -0.84 7.35 -15.25
N VAL A 61 -0.58 7.48 -13.95
CA VAL A 61 0.01 8.70 -13.36
C VAL A 61 1.52 8.61 -13.14
N GLY A 62 2.18 7.52 -13.57
CA GLY A 62 3.63 7.34 -13.47
C GLY A 62 4.15 7.05 -12.05
N LEU A 63 3.30 6.53 -11.16
CA LEU A 63 3.68 6.07 -9.82
C LEU A 63 4.16 4.62 -9.85
N ASN A 64 4.90 4.23 -8.82
CA ASN A 64 5.34 2.85 -8.64
C ASN A 64 4.13 1.90 -8.51
N THR A 65 4.27 0.67 -9.01
CA THR A 65 3.25 -0.35 -8.88
C THR A 65 3.03 -0.69 -7.40
N PRO A 66 1.79 -0.61 -6.88
CA PRO A 66 1.51 -0.89 -5.48
C PRO A 66 1.68 -2.38 -5.16
N ARG A 67 2.45 -2.69 -4.12
CA ARG A 67 2.68 -4.06 -3.66
C ARG A 67 1.60 -4.49 -2.67
N LEU A 68 0.80 -5.49 -3.03
CA LEU A 68 -0.16 -6.13 -2.12
C LEU A 68 0.51 -7.23 -1.29
N VAL A 69 0.35 -7.15 0.03
CA VAL A 69 0.91 -8.09 0.99
C VAL A 69 -0.22 -8.73 1.78
N GLU A 70 -0.33 -10.05 1.67
CA GLU A 70 -1.29 -10.85 2.41
C GLU A 70 -0.81 -11.10 3.86
N LEU A 71 -1.71 -10.88 4.81
CA LEU A 71 -1.50 -11.12 6.23
C LEU A 71 -2.41 -12.27 6.70
N PRO A 72 -1.87 -13.31 7.36
CA PRO A 72 -2.68 -14.41 7.88
C PRO A 72 -3.54 -13.94 9.06
N LEU A 73 -4.84 -13.75 8.84
CA LEU A 73 -5.75 -13.24 9.88
C LEU A 73 -5.97 -14.24 11.03
N SER A 74 -5.72 -15.53 10.78
CA SER A 74 -5.81 -16.59 11.79
C SER A 74 -4.62 -16.62 12.76
N ASP A 75 -3.51 -15.94 12.44
CA ASP A 75 -2.33 -15.86 13.29
C ASP A 75 -1.83 -14.40 13.34
N SER A 76 -2.29 -13.68 14.35
CA SER A 76 -1.96 -12.27 14.56
C SER A 76 -0.47 -12.03 14.80
N SER A 77 0.23 -12.97 15.45
CA SER A 77 1.67 -12.84 15.71
C SER A 77 2.47 -12.93 14.42
N LEU A 78 2.12 -13.89 13.56
CA LEU A 78 2.71 -14.02 12.24
C LEU A 78 2.35 -12.84 11.33
N ALA A 79 1.10 -12.35 11.37
CA ALA A 79 0.68 -11.17 10.63
C ALA A 79 1.50 -9.92 11.01
N VAL A 80 1.68 -9.66 12.30
CA VAL A 80 2.49 -8.53 12.79
C VAL A 80 3.95 -8.69 12.40
N SER A 81 4.52 -9.90 12.55
CA SER A 81 5.90 -10.19 12.15
C SER A 81 6.13 -9.92 10.66
N ARG A 82 5.21 -10.35 9.80
CA ARG A 82 5.26 -10.12 8.36
C ARG A 82 5.11 -8.65 7.99
N ALA A 83 4.15 -7.95 8.61
CA ALA A 83 3.97 -6.52 8.39
C ALA A 83 5.24 -5.73 8.80
N ARG A 84 5.81 -6.04 9.97
CA ARG A 84 7.06 -5.43 10.45
C ARG A 84 8.23 -5.70 9.51
N SER A 85 8.39 -6.92 9.02
CA SER A 85 9.45 -7.25 8.06
C SER A 85 9.34 -6.44 6.76
N VAL A 86 8.11 -6.16 6.31
CA VAL A 86 7.87 -5.30 5.15
C VAL A 86 8.18 -3.84 5.46
N ILE A 87 7.68 -3.34 6.59
CA ILE A 87 7.84 -1.94 7.01
C ILE A 87 9.31 -1.57 7.23
N ASN A 88 10.11 -2.47 7.82
CA ASN A 88 11.55 -2.24 8.04
C ASN A 88 12.36 -2.03 6.76
N GLY A 89 11.82 -2.40 5.59
CA GLY A 89 12.47 -2.21 4.29
C GLY A 89 12.05 -0.93 3.57
N LEU A 90 11.20 -0.10 4.18
CA LEU A 90 10.65 1.10 3.56
C LEU A 90 11.47 2.35 3.93
N TYR A 91 11.40 3.37 3.07
CA TYR A 91 12.01 4.66 3.33
C TYR A 91 11.17 5.47 4.33
N GLU A 92 11.86 6.16 5.23
CA GLU A 92 11.23 7.16 6.09
C GLU A 92 11.16 8.52 5.40
N PRO A 93 10.11 9.32 5.65
CA PRO A 93 8.98 9.01 6.53
C PRO A 93 7.96 8.06 5.89
N ILE A 94 7.36 7.22 6.74
CA ILE A 94 6.25 6.34 6.36
C ILE A 94 4.92 7.06 6.58
N ILE A 95 4.16 7.21 5.49
CA ILE A 95 2.81 7.78 5.51
C ILE A 95 1.82 6.63 5.50
N ALA A 96 1.19 6.39 6.65
CA ALA A 96 0.23 5.31 6.82
C ALA A 96 -1.23 5.81 6.82
N ASP A 97 -2.13 5.04 6.20
CA ASP A 97 -3.58 5.20 6.33
C ASP A 97 -4.24 3.82 6.44
N LEU A 98 -4.81 3.53 7.62
CA LEU A 98 -5.29 2.21 8.02
C LEU A 98 -6.82 2.09 7.96
N GLY A 99 -7.51 3.05 7.32
CA GLY A 99 -8.97 3.08 7.23
C GLY A 99 -9.57 2.23 6.10
N GLY A 100 -8.75 1.59 5.26
CA GLY A 100 -9.19 0.98 4.01
C GLY A 100 -9.75 -0.43 4.10
N GLY A 101 -9.71 -1.07 5.27
CA GLY A 101 -10.18 -2.44 5.49
C GLY A 101 -9.15 -3.32 6.19
N MET A 102 -9.42 -4.63 6.22
CA MET A 102 -8.55 -5.73 6.67
C MET A 102 -8.94 -6.99 5.89
#